data_AF-C4YBP5-F1
#
_entry.id   AF-C4YBP5-F1
#
_cell.length_a   1.000
_cell.length_b   1.000
_cell.length_c   1.000
_cell.angle_alpha   90.00
_cell.angle_beta   90.00
_cell.angle_gamma   90.00
#
_symmetry.space_group_name_H-M   'P 1'
#
loop_
_entity.id
_entity.type
_entity.pdbx_description
1 polymer ?
#
loop_
_entity_poly.entity_id
_entity_poly.type
_entity_poly.pdbx_seq_one_letter_code
_entity_poly.pdbx_strand_id
1 'polypeptide(L)'
;MRLYFCFLIATSCLWIPVIFISTRAKVAVSFVAIFCEQVSFCIVFHPRTKRWLKLTQSTALNIEHEVERLATFVTIAIGEFLYKVVASSPLGVGMTTAFGRGCFLLIIAYNLFWLFFNGGTSEKAIHPLRHSAFRAILWIYAHLPLVAAIVLAADAGGDLLTRDSVYHTLEEVHRRAEEEAEEPNLRALSFFFTGGIFVALSCICLIGLLDECKDESGKYMVPKFWRIIWRFPAGILIVCLSLPNLDLTLLMGLVALITAVLLVYESIVSTPQKVKESRYAVEI
;
A
#
# COMPACT_ATOMS: atom_id res chain seq x y z
N MET A 1 -30.33 -0.20 0.03
CA MET A 1 -30.62 -1.61 -0.30
C MET A 1 -30.93 -1.80 -1.78
N ARG A 2 -32.11 -1.44 -2.31
CA ARG A 2 -32.52 -1.77 -3.71
C ARG A 2 -31.60 -1.23 -4.81
N LEU A 3 -31.16 0.03 -4.73
CA LEU A 3 -30.28 0.64 -5.73
C LEU A 3 -28.90 -0.04 -5.81
N TYR A 4 -28.26 -0.26 -4.65
CA TYR A 4 -26.96 -0.92 -4.57
C TYR A 4 -27.01 -2.37 -5.05
N PHE A 5 -28.09 -3.08 -4.71
CA PHE A 5 -28.33 -4.44 -5.18
C PHE A 5 -28.45 -4.52 -6.70
N CYS A 6 -29.19 -3.59 -7.33
CA CYS A 6 -29.28 -3.53 -8.79
C CYS A 6 -27.91 -3.26 -9.44
N PHE A 7 -27.12 -2.33 -8.87
CA PHE A 7 -25.76 -2.08 -9.36
C PHE A 7 -24.86 -3.31 -9.19
N LEU A 8 -24.91 -4.00 -8.05
CA LEU A 8 -24.14 -5.22 -7.82
C LEU A 8 -24.48 -6.34 -8.80
N ILE A 9 -25.76 -6.55 -9.12
CA ILE A 9 -26.16 -7.53 -10.14
C ILE A 9 -25.59 -7.10 -11.50
N ALA A 10 -25.76 -5.83 -11.86
CA ALA A 10 -25.28 -5.32 -13.15
C ALA A 10 -23.76 -5.47 -13.29
N THR A 11 -22.99 -5.15 -12.26
CA THR A 11 -21.53 -5.31 -12.26
C THR A 11 -21.11 -6.77 -12.19
N SER A 12 -21.83 -7.63 -11.45
CA SER A 12 -21.55 -9.07 -11.42
C SER A 12 -21.74 -9.71 -12.80
N CYS A 13 -22.73 -9.26 -13.58
CA CYS A 13 -22.91 -9.72 -14.96
C CYS A 13 -21.74 -9.30 -15.88
N LEU A 14 -21.04 -8.19 -15.60
CA LEU A 14 -19.87 -7.77 -16.37
C LEU A 14 -18.65 -8.69 -16.19
N TRP A 15 -18.61 -9.52 -15.13
CA TRP A 15 -17.54 -10.48 -14.92
C TRP A 15 -17.70 -11.76 -15.75
N ILE A 16 -18.92 -12.11 -16.18
CA ILE A 16 -19.18 -13.35 -16.94
C ILE A 16 -18.40 -13.39 -18.27
N PRO A 17 -18.35 -12.31 -19.08
CA PRO A 17 -17.59 -12.30 -20.33
C PRO A 17 -16.08 -12.49 -20.15
N VAL A 18 -15.50 -12.14 -18.99
CA VAL A 18 -14.05 -12.22 -18.74
C VAL A 18 -13.52 -13.66 -18.89
N ILE A 19 -14.38 -14.67 -18.67
CA ILE A 19 -14.01 -16.09 -18.79
C ILE A 19 -13.69 -16.48 -20.23
N PHE A 20 -14.43 -15.95 -21.21
CA PHE A 20 -14.42 -16.42 -22.60
C PHE A 20 -13.56 -15.57 -23.56
N ILE A 21 -13.01 -14.46 -23.06
CA ILE A 21 -12.33 -13.45 -23.89
C ILE A 21 -10.80 -13.67 -23.90
N SER A 22 -10.06 -13.12 -24.88
CA SER A 22 -8.59 -13.17 -24.95
C SER A 22 -7.90 -12.30 -23.88
N THR A 23 -6.67 -12.64 -23.46
CA THR A 23 -5.96 -12.04 -22.31
C THR A 23 -5.94 -10.50 -22.33
N ARG A 24 -5.66 -9.87 -23.47
CA ARG A 24 -5.64 -8.41 -23.59
C ARG A 24 -7.00 -7.78 -23.34
N ALA A 25 -8.05 -8.40 -23.88
CA ALA A 25 -9.41 -7.95 -23.68
C ALA A 25 -9.95 -8.32 -22.28
N LYS A 26 -9.44 -9.39 -21.64
CA LYS A 26 -9.71 -9.67 -20.21
C LYS A 26 -9.25 -8.51 -19.34
N VAL A 27 -8.03 -8.00 -19.55
CA VAL A 27 -7.50 -6.85 -18.79
C VAL A 27 -8.41 -5.63 -18.96
N ALA A 28 -8.78 -5.31 -20.20
CA ALA A 28 -9.66 -4.16 -20.48
C ALA A 28 -11.04 -4.29 -19.81
N VAL A 29 -11.68 -5.45 -19.93
CA VAL A 29 -13.01 -5.69 -19.33
C VAL A 29 -12.93 -5.68 -17.80
N SER A 30 -11.88 -6.25 -17.20
CA SER A 30 -11.67 -6.22 -15.74
C SER A 30 -11.50 -4.78 -15.23
N PHE A 31 -10.75 -3.93 -15.93
CA PHE A 31 -10.64 -2.52 -15.57
C PHE A 31 -11.98 -1.80 -15.62
N VAL A 32 -12.78 -2.03 -16.67
CA VAL A 32 -14.13 -1.45 -16.79
C VAL A 32 -15.05 -1.95 -15.69
N ALA A 33 -15.05 -3.24 -15.39
CA ALA A 33 -15.87 -3.84 -14.34
C ALA A 33 -15.53 -3.24 -12.97
N ILE A 34 -14.24 -3.21 -12.60
CA ILE A 34 -13.76 -2.61 -11.35
C ILE A 34 -14.14 -1.13 -11.29
N PHE A 35 -13.96 -0.38 -12.38
CA PHE A 35 -14.31 1.04 -12.42
C PHE A 35 -15.81 1.26 -12.22
N CYS A 36 -16.67 0.47 -12.87
CA CYS A 36 -18.11 0.52 -12.69
C CYS A 36 -18.52 0.19 -11.25
N GLU A 37 -17.90 -0.81 -10.62
CA GLU A 37 -18.10 -1.14 -9.20
C GLU A 37 -17.74 0.04 -8.29
N GLN A 38 -16.57 0.64 -8.52
CA GLN A 38 -16.12 1.80 -7.75
C GLN A 38 -17.06 3.00 -7.91
N VAL A 39 -17.47 3.33 -9.13
CA VAL A 39 -18.40 4.43 -9.38
C VAL A 39 -19.78 4.15 -8.76
N SER A 40 -20.27 2.91 -8.84
CA SER A 40 -21.54 2.53 -8.25
C SER A 40 -21.55 2.72 -6.72
N PHE A 41 -20.45 2.35 -6.06
CA PHE A 41 -20.26 2.56 -4.62
C PHE A 41 -20.26 4.05 -4.28
N CYS A 42 -19.48 4.86 -5.00
CA CYS A 42 -19.46 6.32 -4.84
C CYS A 42 -20.87 6.92 -4.91
N ILE A 43 -21.63 6.59 -5.97
CA ILE A 43 -22.97 7.15 -6.21
C ILE A 43 -23.92 6.77 -5.08
N VAL A 44 -23.94 5.50 -4.67
CA VAL A 44 -24.88 4.98 -3.66
C VAL A 44 -24.63 5.61 -2.29
N PHE A 45 -23.36 5.75 -1.89
CA PHE A 45 -23.01 6.21 -0.54
C PHE A 45 -22.86 7.73 -0.44
N HIS A 46 -22.82 8.46 -1.55
CA HIS A 46 -22.69 9.92 -1.53
C HIS A 46 -23.91 10.63 -0.91
N PRO A 47 -23.71 11.62 0.00
CA PRO A 47 -24.81 12.32 0.67
C PRO A 47 -25.79 13.03 -0.29
N ARG A 48 -25.31 13.52 -1.44
CA ARG A 48 -26.18 14.15 -2.45
C ARG A 48 -27.20 13.18 -3.03
N THR A 49 -26.80 11.93 -3.28
CA THR A 49 -27.69 10.89 -3.81
C THR A 49 -28.81 10.58 -2.82
N LYS A 50 -28.47 10.54 -1.52
CA LYS A 50 -29.46 10.35 -0.44
C LYS A 50 -30.47 11.50 -0.36
N ARG A 51 -29.99 12.74 -0.52
CA ARG A 51 -30.85 13.94 -0.57
C ARG A 51 -31.75 13.96 -1.81
N TRP A 52 -31.24 13.51 -2.96
CA TRP A 52 -31.99 13.45 -4.21
C TRP A 52 -33.11 12.39 -4.16
N LEU A 53 -32.83 11.22 -3.60
CA LEU A 53 -33.80 10.11 -3.48
C LEU A 53 -34.74 10.24 -2.27
N LYS A 54 -34.67 11.33 -1.49
CA LYS A 54 -35.50 11.59 -0.28
C LYS A 54 -35.64 10.36 0.65
N LEU A 55 -34.54 9.62 0.83
CA LEU A 55 -34.55 8.37 1.60
C LEU A 55 -34.62 8.67 3.10
N THR A 56 -35.64 8.13 3.77
CA THR A 56 -35.81 8.22 5.25
C THR A 56 -34.93 7.23 6.00
N GLN A 57 -34.51 6.15 5.33
CA GLN A 57 -33.63 5.11 5.86
C GLN A 57 -32.47 4.90 4.89
N SER A 58 -31.25 4.94 5.39
CA SER A 58 -30.03 4.72 4.60
C SER A 58 -29.19 3.63 5.24
N THR A 59 -28.53 2.81 4.43
CA THR A 59 -27.56 1.83 4.92
C THR A 59 -26.44 2.57 5.64
N ALA A 60 -26.39 2.44 6.96
CA ALA A 60 -25.28 2.90 7.77
C ALA A 60 -24.10 1.95 7.52
N LEU A 61 -22.97 2.51 7.13
CA LEU A 61 -21.70 1.81 7.05
C LEU A 61 -21.21 1.63 8.49
N ASN A 62 -20.94 0.39 8.92
CA ASN A 62 -20.28 0.15 10.19
C ASN A 62 -18.81 0.59 10.07
N ILE A 63 -18.50 1.76 10.61
CA ILE A 63 -17.21 2.43 10.41
C ILE A 63 -16.08 1.59 10.99
N GLU A 64 -16.27 1.04 12.18
CA GLU A 64 -15.28 0.21 12.87
C GLU A 64 -14.94 -1.04 12.05
N HIS A 65 -15.97 -1.70 11.52
CA HIS A 65 -15.77 -2.90 10.70
C HIS A 65 -15.11 -2.60 9.34
N GLU A 66 -15.42 -1.46 8.70
CA GLU A 66 -14.75 -1.10 7.45
C GLU A 66 -13.27 -0.74 7.64
N VAL A 67 -12.94 -0.08 8.76
CA VAL A 67 -11.54 0.23 9.09
C VAL A 67 -10.76 -1.06 9.30
N GLU A 68 -11.30 -2.00 10.07
CA GLU A 68 -10.70 -3.32 10.28
C GLU A 68 -10.53 -4.10 8.96
N ARG A 69 -11.56 -4.08 8.10
CA ARG A 69 -11.54 -4.74 6.78
C ARG A 69 -10.41 -4.20 5.91
N LEU A 70 -10.28 -2.88 5.80
CA LEU A 70 -9.25 -2.25 4.96
C LEU A 70 -7.85 -2.45 5.52
N ALA A 71 -7.67 -2.40 6.85
CA ALA A 71 -6.41 -2.75 7.49
C ALA A 71 -6.02 -4.21 7.26
N THR A 72 -6.99 -5.12 7.24
CA THR A 72 -6.78 -6.54 6.93
C THR A 72 -6.31 -6.72 5.48
N PHE A 73 -6.92 -6.03 4.51
CA PHE A 73 -6.46 -6.10 3.11
C PHE A 73 -5.02 -5.61 2.93
N VAL A 74 -4.64 -4.52 3.58
CA VAL A 74 -3.25 -4.02 3.52
C VAL A 74 -2.29 -5.02 4.17
N THR A 75 -2.69 -5.62 5.29
CA THR A 75 -1.87 -6.65 5.97
C THR A 75 -1.65 -7.88 5.09
N ILE A 76 -2.70 -8.35 4.40
CA ILE A 76 -2.61 -9.47 3.44
C ILE A 76 -1.68 -9.09 2.28
N ALA A 77 -1.81 -7.88 1.73
CA ALA A 77 -0.94 -7.40 0.65
C ALA A 77 0.53 -7.37 1.08
N ILE A 78 0.82 -6.90 2.29
CA ILE A 78 2.19 -6.92 2.84
C ILE A 78 2.68 -8.35 3.04
N GLY A 79 1.79 -9.27 3.41
CA GLY A 79 2.06 -10.71 3.51
C GLY A 79 2.58 -11.33 2.21
N GLU A 80 2.29 -10.74 1.05
CA GLU A 80 2.83 -11.20 -0.25
C GLU A 80 4.37 -11.14 -0.28
N PHE A 81 5.00 -10.14 0.37
CA PHE A 81 6.46 -10.10 0.47
C PHE A 81 7.02 -11.31 1.23
N LEU A 82 6.37 -11.71 2.33
CA LEU A 82 6.76 -12.89 3.10
C LEU A 82 6.51 -14.18 2.29
N TYR A 83 5.35 -14.25 1.62
CA TYR A 83 5.00 -15.40 0.78
C TYR A 83 6.02 -15.63 -0.34
N LYS A 84 6.46 -14.56 -1.01
CA LYS A 84 7.48 -14.64 -2.07
C LYS A 84 8.83 -15.14 -1.55
N VAL A 85 9.25 -14.70 -0.37
CA VAL A 85 10.52 -15.11 0.25
C VAL A 85 10.50 -16.57 0.72
N VAL A 86 9.36 -17.04 1.24
CA VAL A 86 9.29 -18.35 1.90
C VAL A 86 8.78 -19.46 0.98
N ALA A 87 7.77 -19.19 0.16
CA ALA A 87 7.05 -20.20 -0.60
C ALA A 87 7.38 -20.20 -2.09
N SER A 88 7.28 -19.05 -2.76
CA SER A 88 7.40 -19.00 -4.23
C SER A 88 8.84 -18.96 -4.72
N SER A 89 9.77 -18.41 -3.94
CA SER A 89 11.17 -18.23 -4.33
C SER A 89 12.08 -18.59 -3.16
N PRO A 90 12.18 -19.88 -2.80
CA PRO A 90 12.94 -20.31 -1.63
C PRO A 90 14.41 -19.90 -1.78
N LEU A 91 14.94 -19.26 -0.74
CA LEU A 91 16.26 -18.62 -0.70
C LEU A 91 17.47 -19.56 -0.81
N GLY A 92 17.24 -20.86 -1.06
CA GLY A 92 18.26 -21.91 -0.98
C GLY A 92 18.76 -22.15 0.44
N VAL A 93 19.74 -23.04 0.57
CA VAL A 93 20.41 -23.32 1.85
C VAL A 93 21.74 -22.55 1.92
N GLY A 94 21.99 -21.85 3.03
CA GLY A 94 23.24 -21.12 3.29
C GLY A 94 23.15 -19.59 3.16
N MET A 95 24.26 -18.91 3.44
CA MET A 95 24.38 -17.44 3.40
C MET A 95 24.66 -16.95 1.97
N THR A 96 23.65 -17.05 1.12
CA THR A 96 23.73 -16.65 -0.30
C THR A 96 23.39 -15.17 -0.52
N THR A 97 23.71 -14.63 -1.69
CA THR A 97 23.27 -13.29 -2.10
C THR A 97 21.75 -13.17 -2.15
N ALA A 98 21.07 -14.25 -2.55
CA ALA A 98 19.61 -14.36 -2.51
C ALA A 98 19.09 -14.21 -1.07
N PHE A 99 19.70 -14.90 -0.10
CA PHE A 99 19.33 -14.77 1.32
C PHE A 99 19.39 -13.31 1.80
N GLY A 100 20.49 -12.60 1.51
CA GLY A 100 20.62 -11.18 1.85
C GLY A 100 19.53 -10.29 1.21
N ARG A 101 19.17 -10.55 -0.05
CA ARG A 101 18.08 -9.85 -0.73
C ARG A 101 16.71 -10.16 -0.12
N GLY A 102 16.48 -11.40 0.28
CA GLY A 102 15.27 -11.80 1.01
C GLY A 102 15.15 -11.08 2.35
N CYS A 103 16.24 -10.94 3.10
CA CYS A 103 16.27 -10.13 4.32
C CYS A 103 15.88 -8.67 4.04
N PHE A 104 16.43 -8.04 2.99
CA PHE A 104 16.03 -6.67 2.61
C PHE A 104 14.54 -6.58 2.26
N LEU A 105 14.00 -7.58 1.57
CA LEU A 105 12.57 -7.62 1.23
C LEU A 105 11.69 -7.69 2.49
N LEU A 106 12.07 -8.51 3.48
CA LEU A 106 11.36 -8.60 4.76
C LEU A 106 11.47 -7.32 5.59
N ILE A 107 12.63 -6.66 5.58
CA ILE A 107 12.81 -5.36 6.24
C ILE A 107 11.87 -4.33 5.61
N ILE A 108 11.77 -4.27 4.28
CA ILE A 108 10.85 -3.36 3.58
C ILE A 108 9.40 -3.67 3.97
N ALA A 109 9.01 -4.95 3.98
CA ALA A 109 7.66 -5.37 4.36
C ALA A 109 7.30 -4.92 5.79
N TYR A 110 8.21 -5.13 6.75
CA TYR A 110 8.05 -4.66 8.12
C TYR A 110 7.94 -3.14 8.22
N ASN A 111 8.81 -2.41 7.50
CA ASN A 111 8.80 -0.95 7.49
C ASN A 111 7.47 -0.40 6.95
N LEU A 112 6.97 -0.96 5.85
CA LEU A 112 5.67 -0.58 5.26
C LEU A 112 4.51 -0.90 6.22
N PHE A 113 4.55 -2.05 6.88
CA PHE A 113 3.56 -2.42 7.90
C PHE A 113 3.52 -1.39 9.03
N TRP A 114 4.69 -1.05 9.58
CA TRP A 114 4.78 -0.09 10.66
C TRP A 114 4.30 1.31 10.24
N LEU A 115 4.71 1.78 9.06
CA LEU A 115 4.32 3.09 8.52
C LEU A 115 2.80 3.18 8.26
N PHE A 116 2.18 2.09 7.83
CA PHE A 116 0.73 2.04 7.62
C PHE A 116 -0.03 2.14 8.96
N PHE A 117 0.30 1.29 9.94
CA PHE A 117 -0.40 1.29 11.23
C PHE A 117 -0.14 2.54 12.08
N ASN A 118 1.01 3.20 11.91
CA ASN A 118 1.31 4.49 12.52
C ASN A 118 1.02 5.68 11.59
N GLY A 119 0.15 5.48 10.59
CA GLY A 119 -0.08 6.39 9.48
C GLY A 119 -0.42 7.84 9.87
N GLY A 120 -1.24 8.05 10.89
CA GLY A 120 -1.71 9.37 11.32
C GLY A 120 -0.85 10.04 12.41
N THR A 121 0.03 9.26 13.07
CA THR A 121 0.99 9.72 14.09
C THR A 121 0.38 10.55 15.23
N SER A 122 -0.93 10.51 15.40
CA SER A 122 -1.70 11.37 16.30
C SER A 122 -2.39 10.50 17.33
N GLU A 123 -2.40 10.91 18.59
CA GLU A 123 -3.02 10.14 19.66
C GLU A 123 -4.52 10.37 19.71
N LYS A 124 -4.95 11.63 19.54
CA LYS A 124 -6.35 12.02 19.37
C LYS A 124 -6.56 12.43 17.92
N ALA A 125 -7.24 11.59 17.14
CA ALA A 125 -7.58 11.86 15.75
C ALA A 125 -9.07 11.63 15.45
N ILE A 126 -9.65 12.49 14.61
CA ILE A 126 -10.97 12.24 14.03
C ILE A 126 -10.76 11.49 12.72
N HIS A 127 -11.28 10.26 12.68
CA HIS A 127 -11.19 9.41 11.49
C HIS A 127 -11.92 10.04 10.29
N PRO A 128 -11.36 9.97 9.05
CA PRO A 128 -11.94 10.53 7.82
C PRO A 128 -13.37 10.12 7.57
N LEU A 129 -13.70 8.85 7.87
CA LEU A 129 -15.05 8.28 7.77
C LEU A 129 -16.09 9.00 8.66
N ARG A 130 -15.66 9.61 9.77
CA ARG A 130 -16.54 10.36 10.70
C ARG A 130 -16.59 11.87 10.41
N HIS A 131 -15.61 12.40 9.66
CA HIS A 131 -15.50 13.85 9.42
C HIS A 131 -16.37 14.34 8.26
N SER A 132 -16.21 13.76 7.06
CA SER A 132 -16.92 14.24 5.86
C SER A 132 -16.97 13.18 4.78
N ALA A 133 -18.04 13.13 3.99
CA ALA A 133 -18.19 12.14 2.92
C ALA A 133 -17.07 12.19 1.87
N PHE A 134 -16.54 13.38 1.56
CA PHE A 134 -15.43 13.52 0.63
C PHE A 134 -14.15 12.87 1.18
N ARG A 135 -13.74 13.20 2.41
CA ARG A 135 -12.57 12.58 3.06
C ARG A 135 -12.77 11.07 3.26
N ALA A 136 -13.99 10.63 3.58
CA ALA A 136 -14.35 9.23 3.72
C ALA A 136 -14.14 8.45 2.41
N ILE A 137 -14.70 8.95 1.30
CA ILE A 137 -14.53 8.38 -0.04
C ILE A 137 -13.04 8.35 -0.41
N LEU A 138 -12.35 9.48 -0.29
CA LEU A 138 -10.93 9.57 -0.65
C LEU A 138 -10.06 8.62 0.18
N TRP A 139 -10.36 8.45 1.47
CA TRP A 139 -9.66 7.51 2.36
C TRP A 139 -9.90 6.05 1.94
N ILE A 140 -11.15 5.65 1.64
CA ILE A 140 -11.46 4.30 1.14
C ILE A 140 -10.72 4.05 -0.18
N TYR A 141 -10.81 4.98 -1.13
CA TYR A 141 -10.20 4.81 -2.45
C TYR A 141 -8.69 4.92 -2.46
N ALA A 142 -8.06 5.53 -1.45
CA ALA A 142 -6.61 5.52 -1.31
C ALA A 142 -6.06 4.12 -0.97
N HIS A 143 -6.87 3.22 -0.39
CA HIS A 143 -6.45 1.85 -0.08
C HIS A 143 -6.37 0.95 -1.32
N LEU A 144 -7.17 1.22 -2.35
CA LEU A 144 -7.16 0.42 -3.58
C LEU A 144 -5.80 0.49 -4.33
N PRO A 145 -5.26 1.67 -4.68
CA PRO A 145 -3.93 1.77 -5.27
C PRO A 145 -2.84 1.39 -4.27
N LEU A 146 -3.03 1.57 -2.96
CA LEU A 146 -2.09 1.11 -1.94
C LEU A 146 -1.90 -0.41 -1.99
N VAL A 147 -2.99 -1.18 -1.93
CA VAL A 147 -2.96 -2.64 -1.97
C VAL A 147 -2.38 -3.14 -3.29
N ALA A 148 -2.83 -2.57 -4.42
CA ALA A 148 -2.31 -2.94 -5.73
C ALA A 148 -0.80 -2.67 -5.85
N ALA A 149 -0.32 -1.54 -5.34
CA ALA A 149 1.09 -1.16 -5.39
C ALA A 149 1.97 -2.02 -4.48
N ILE A 150 1.49 -2.40 -3.30
CA ILE A 150 2.18 -3.32 -2.38
C ILE A 150 2.32 -4.69 -3.04
N VAL A 151 1.24 -5.24 -3.60
CA VAL A 151 1.27 -6.55 -4.28
C VAL A 151 2.21 -6.50 -5.49
N LEU A 152 2.13 -5.45 -6.31
CA LEU A 152 3.02 -5.27 -7.46
C LEU A 152 4.49 -5.20 -7.03
N ALA A 153 4.80 -4.48 -5.96
CA ALA A 153 6.16 -4.41 -5.42
C ALA A 153 6.63 -5.75 -4.86
N ALA A 154 5.76 -6.49 -4.18
CA ALA A 154 6.09 -7.80 -3.62
C ALA A 154 6.38 -8.83 -4.73
N ASP A 155 5.52 -8.88 -5.75
CA ASP A 155 5.66 -9.77 -6.89
C ASP A 155 6.95 -9.48 -7.67
N ALA A 156 7.16 -8.21 -8.04
CA ALA A 156 8.38 -7.78 -8.71
C ALA A 156 9.63 -8.02 -7.87
N GLY A 157 9.57 -7.76 -6.55
CA GLY A 157 10.66 -7.99 -5.62
C GLY A 157 11.02 -9.48 -5.47
N GLY A 158 10.03 -10.37 -5.45
CA GLY A 158 10.22 -11.82 -5.43
C GLY A 158 10.92 -12.34 -6.68
N ASP A 159 10.50 -11.88 -7.85
CA ASP A 159 11.15 -12.24 -9.13
C ASP A 159 12.61 -11.75 -9.22
N LEU A 160 12.94 -10.63 -8.56
CA LEU A 160 14.33 -10.15 -8.47
C LEU A 160 15.22 -11.02 -7.56
N LEU A 161 14.65 -11.83 -6.65
CA LEU A 161 15.41 -12.74 -5.79
C LEU A 161 15.98 -13.93 -6.56
N THR A 162 15.24 -14.44 -7.55
CA THR A 162 15.55 -15.71 -8.24
C THR A 162 16.55 -15.56 -9.39
N ARG A 163 16.76 -14.33 -9.89
CA ARG A 163 17.49 -14.12 -11.15
C ARG A 163 19.02 -14.07 -11.06
N ASP A 164 19.61 -14.15 -9.87
CA ASP A 164 21.06 -14.36 -9.69
C ASP A 164 21.42 -15.73 -9.13
N SER A 165 20.46 -16.51 -8.63
CA SER A 165 20.72 -17.81 -7.98
C SER A 165 20.84 -18.99 -8.97
N VAL A 166 20.68 -18.74 -10.27
CA VAL A 166 20.64 -19.75 -11.35
C VAL A 166 22.04 -20.28 -11.76
N TYR A 167 23.07 -20.09 -10.93
CA TYR A 167 24.39 -20.70 -11.20
C TYR A 167 24.51 -22.17 -10.73
N HIS A 168 23.51 -22.72 -10.03
CA HIS A 168 23.55 -24.12 -9.55
C HIS A 168 22.57 -25.10 -10.23
N THR A 169 21.69 -24.63 -11.13
CA THR A 169 20.70 -25.46 -11.83
C THR A 169 20.85 -25.40 -13.36
N LEU A 170 22.09 -25.24 -13.84
CA LEU A 170 22.44 -25.17 -15.26
C LEU A 170 22.02 -26.40 -16.09
N GLU A 171 21.64 -27.51 -15.45
CA GLU A 171 21.16 -28.74 -16.11
C GLU A 171 19.64 -28.76 -16.35
N GLU A 172 18.83 -28.04 -15.57
CA GLU A 172 17.36 -27.98 -15.77
C GLU A 172 16.92 -26.75 -16.58
N VAL A 173 17.73 -25.69 -16.56
CA VAL A 173 17.46 -24.40 -17.22
C VAL A 173 17.58 -24.49 -18.75
N HIS A 174 18.47 -25.32 -19.29
CA HIS A 174 18.57 -25.54 -20.74
C HIS A 174 17.29 -26.12 -21.36
N ARG A 175 16.47 -26.83 -20.58
CA ARG A 175 15.20 -27.41 -21.07
C ARG A 175 14.02 -26.44 -21.02
N ARG A 176 14.10 -25.37 -20.22
CA ARG A 176 13.10 -24.27 -20.18
C ARG A 176 13.48 -23.09 -21.07
N ALA A 177 14.74 -23.02 -21.50
CA ALA A 177 15.28 -21.95 -22.34
C ALA A 177 14.68 -21.90 -23.77
N GLU A 178 13.93 -22.92 -24.21
CA GLU A 178 13.28 -22.94 -25.53
C GLU A 178 11.78 -22.55 -25.53
N GLU A 179 11.11 -22.42 -24.37
CA GLU A 179 9.64 -22.19 -24.32
C GLU A 179 9.19 -20.78 -23.84
N GLU A 180 10.03 -19.95 -23.22
CA GLU A 180 9.64 -18.61 -22.71
C GLU A 180 10.45 -17.48 -23.38
N ALA A 181 10.21 -17.30 -24.68
CA ALA A 181 10.58 -16.10 -25.42
C ALA A 181 9.75 -14.88 -24.95
N GLU A 182 10.01 -14.35 -23.76
CA GLU A 182 9.69 -12.98 -23.37
C GLU A 182 10.51 -12.60 -22.13
N GLU A 183 11.83 -12.36 -22.27
CA GLU A 183 12.64 -11.83 -21.16
C GLU A 183 11.99 -10.54 -20.63
N PRO A 184 11.42 -10.50 -19.41
CA PRO A 184 10.96 -9.25 -18.85
C PRO A 184 12.20 -8.41 -18.54
N ASN A 185 12.38 -7.33 -19.30
CA ASN A 185 13.45 -6.35 -19.11
C ASN A 185 13.68 -6.12 -17.61
N LEU A 186 14.85 -6.51 -17.08
CA LEU A 186 15.18 -6.38 -15.64
C LEU A 186 14.89 -4.97 -15.11
N ARG A 187 15.12 -3.97 -15.95
CA ARG A 187 14.77 -2.57 -15.71
C ARG A 187 13.28 -2.33 -15.44
N ALA A 188 12.40 -2.97 -16.22
CA ALA A 188 10.95 -2.88 -16.00
C ALA A 188 10.56 -3.50 -14.66
N LEU A 189 11.17 -4.62 -14.28
CA LEU A 189 10.92 -5.28 -13.00
C LEU A 189 11.41 -4.43 -11.82
N SER A 190 12.62 -3.86 -11.90
CA SER A 190 13.12 -2.89 -10.93
C SER A 190 12.23 -1.65 -10.82
N PHE A 191 11.64 -1.21 -11.94
CA PHE A 191 10.69 -0.10 -11.95
C PHE A 191 9.35 -0.47 -11.30
N PHE A 192 8.82 -1.67 -11.50
CA PHE A 192 7.62 -2.13 -10.80
C PHE A 192 7.84 -2.29 -9.30
N PHE A 193 9.01 -2.80 -8.89
CA PHE A 193 9.41 -2.88 -7.48
C PHE A 193 9.48 -1.51 -6.81
N THR A 194 10.31 -0.61 -7.34
CA THR A 194 10.51 0.75 -6.78
C THR A 194 9.28 1.64 -6.93
N GLY A 195 8.59 1.56 -8.08
CA GLY A 195 7.35 2.27 -8.37
C GLY A 195 6.20 1.86 -7.46
N GLY A 196 6.05 0.56 -7.20
CA GLY A 196 5.05 0.07 -6.25
C GLY A 196 5.29 0.61 -4.84
N ILE A 197 6.55 0.63 -4.37
CA ILE A 197 6.88 1.20 -3.06
C ILE A 197 6.60 2.71 -3.00
N PHE A 198 6.91 3.48 -4.05
CA PHE A 198 6.57 4.90 -4.11
C PHE A 198 5.06 5.16 -4.03
N VAL A 199 4.27 4.43 -4.81
CA VAL A 199 2.81 4.57 -4.79
C VAL A 199 2.27 4.18 -3.43
N ALA A 200 2.77 3.10 -2.83
CA ALA A 200 2.40 2.69 -1.48
C ALA A 200 2.69 3.78 -0.43
N LEU A 201 3.90 4.34 -0.42
CA LEU A 201 4.28 5.43 0.49
C LEU A 201 3.44 6.70 0.26
N SER A 202 3.13 7.02 -1.00
CA SER A 202 2.28 8.16 -1.36
C SER A 202 0.84 7.98 -0.87
N CYS A 203 0.29 6.78 -1.00
CA CYS A 203 -1.04 6.45 -0.48
C CYS A 203 -1.07 6.46 1.05
N ILE A 204 -0.06 5.90 1.73
CA ILE A 204 0.08 5.94 3.20
C ILE A 204 0.22 7.39 3.68
N CYS A 205 0.94 8.25 2.94
CA CYS A 205 1.02 9.68 3.21
C CYS A 205 -0.36 10.34 3.09
N LEU A 206 -1.09 10.09 1.99
CA LEU A 206 -2.42 10.64 1.77
C LEU A 206 -3.39 10.21 2.87
N ILE A 207 -3.42 8.92 3.22
CA ILE A 207 -4.25 8.36 4.29
C ILE A 207 -3.94 9.08 5.62
N GLY A 208 -2.66 9.20 5.97
CA GLY A 208 -2.24 9.89 7.19
C GLY A 208 -2.62 11.38 7.21
N LEU A 209 -2.57 12.07 6.07
CA LEU A 209 -2.97 13.49 5.97
C LEU A 209 -4.50 13.70 6.04
N LEU A 210 -5.30 12.69 5.70
CA LEU A 210 -6.76 12.78 5.77
C LEU A 210 -7.30 12.75 7.20
N ASP A 211 -6.60 12.06 8.11
CA ASP A 211 -6.92 12.06 9.53
C ASP A 211 -6.82 13.48 10.09
N GLU A 212 -7.82 13.94 10.82
CA GLU A 212 -7.74 15.24 11.49
C GLU A 212 -7.12 15.08 12.88
N CYS A 213 -5.96 15.71 13.11
CA CYS A 213 -5.29 15.70 14.40
C CYS A 213 -5.98 16.67 15.37
N LYS A 214 -6.31 16.18 16.56
CA LYS A 214 -6.86 16.95 17.69
C LYS A 214 -5.93 16.90 18.91
N ASP A 215 -4.64 16.66 18.66
CA ASP A 215 -3.64 16.63 19.73
C ASP A 215 -3.41 18.03 20.31
N GLU A 216 -3.04 18.08 21.58
CA GLU A 216 -2.73 19.32 22.28
C GLU A 216 -1.46 19.97 21.69
N SER A 217 -1.49 21.30 21.56
CA SER A 217 -0.37 22.07 21.01
C SER A 217 0.89 21.86 21.85
N GLY A 218 1.99 21.44 21.22
CA GLY A 218 3.28 21.19 21.88
C GLY A 218 3.48 19.78 22.45
N LYS A 219 2.54 18.84 22.23
CA LYS A 219 2.70 17.43 22.65
C LYS A 219 3.78 16.67 21.89
N TYR A 220 4.02 17.03 20.62
CA TYR A 220 5.01 16.38 19.75
C TYR A 220 6.06 17.36 19.25
N MET A 221 7.24 16.84 18.90
CA MET A 221 8.39 17.64 18.45
C MET A 221 8.10 18.50 17.21
N VAL A 222 7.28 17.99 16.29
CA VAL A 222 6.92 18.68 15.04
C VAL A 222 5.43 18.50 14.76
N PRO A 223 4.81 19.42 14.00
CA PRO A 223 3.39 19.30 13.66
C PRO A 223 3.16 18.14 12.70
N LYS A 224 1.93 17.62 12.68
CA LYS A 224 1.54 16.43 11.91
C LYS A 224 1.99 16.43 10.46
N PHE A 225 1.85 17.56 9.76
CA PHE A 225 2.24 17.66 8.35
C PHE A 225 3.71 17.28 8.14
N TRP A 226 4.61 17.84 8.95
CA TRP A 226 6.05 17.58 8.86
C TRP A 226 6.46 16.19 9.31
N ARG A 227 5.62 15.46 10.06
CA ARG A 227 5.88 14.06 10.42
C ARG A 227 5.70 13.13 9.24
N ILE A 228 4.64 13.34 8.46
CA ILE A 228 4.14 12.38 7.47
C ILE A 228 4.63 12.73 6.05
N ILE A 229 4.85 14.01 5.75
CA ILE A 229 5.13 14.47 4.38
C ILE A 229 6.40 13.85 3.78
N TRP A 230 7.38 13.47 4.62
CA TRP A 230 8.64 12.86 4.18
C TRP A 230 8.49 11.52 3.47
N ARG A 231 7.34 10.85 3.62
CA ARG A 231 7.00 9.63 2.86
C ARG A 231 7.01 9.87 1.35
N PHE A 232 6.59 11.05 0.90
CA PHE A 232 6.50 11.37 -0.53
C PHE A 232 7.88 11.62 -1.18
N PRO A 233 8.76 12.49 -0.64
CA PRO A 233 10.14 12.62 -1.12
C PRO A 233 10.93 11.30 -1.04
N ALA A 234 10.77 10.52 0.03
CA ALA A 234 11.44 9.22 0.16
C ALA A 234 11.02 8.26 -0.96
N GLY A 235 9.73 8.23 -1.31
CA GLY A 235 9.25 7.42 -2.42
C GLY A 235 9.76 7.91 -3.78
N ILE A 236 9.84 9.23 -4.02
CA ILE A 236 10.45 9.78 -5.25
C ILE A 236 11.91 9.31 -5.36
N LEU A 237 12.67 9.41 -4.27
CA LEU A 237 14.05 8.94 -4.23
C LEU A 237 14.15 7.45 -4.58
N ILE A 238 13.26 6.61 -4.03
CA ILE A 238 13.21 5.18 -4.31
C ILE A 238 12.95 4.88 -5.80
N VAL A 239 12.02 5.58 -6.45
CA VAL A 239 11.77 5.41 -7.89
C VAL A 239 12.97 5.86 -8.73
N CYS A 240 13.61 6.96 -8.33
CA CYS A 240 14.81 7.43 -9.00
C CYS A 240 15.98 6.43 -8.94
N LEU A 241 16.03 5.54 -7.93
CA LEU A 241 17.05 4.48 -7.87
C LEU A 241 16.94 3.45 -8.99
N SER A 242 15.78 3.31 -9.62
CA SER A 242 15.58 2.40 -10.77
C SER A 242 16.04 2.99 -12.11
N LEU A 243 16.41 4.28 -12.14
CA LEU A 243 16.95 4.94 -13.33
C LEU A 243 18.39 4.52 -13.67
N PRO A 244 19.34 4.50 -12.70
CA PRO A 244 20.67 3.93 -12.94
C PRO A 244 20.63 2.40 -13.01
N ASN A 245 21.52 1.80 -13.81
CA ASN A 245 21.75 0.35 -13.86
C ASN A 245 22.51 -0.10 -12.61
N LEU A 246 21.83 -0.15 -11.47
CA LEU A 246 22.40 -0.62 -10.20
C LEU A 246 22.31 -2.14 -10.07
N ASP A 247 23.27 -2.73 -9.37
CA ASP A 247 23.20 -4.12 -8.94
C ASP A 247 21.95 -4.35 -8.09
N LEU A 248 21.27 -5.49 -8.29
CA LEU A 248 20.00 -5.79 -7.62
C LEU A 248 20.13 -5.82 -6.10
N THR A 249 21.23 -6.36 -5.57
CA THR A 249 21.51 -6.36 -4.12
C THR A 249 21.61 -4.94 -3.58
N LEU A 250 22.28 -4.05 -4.32
CA LEU A 250 22.48 -2.66 -3.93
C LEU A 250 21.16 -1.90 -4.01
N LEU A 251 20.38 -2.09 -5.08
CA LEU A 251 19.04 -1.52 -5.22
C LEU A 251 18.14 -1.88 -4.03
N MET A 252 17.99 -3.18 -3.74
CA MET A 252 17.14 -3.64 -2.63
C MET A 252 17.65 -3.17 -1.27
N GLY A 253 18.98 -3.16 -1.07
CA GLY A 253 19.60 -2.65 0.15
C GLY A 253 19.36 -1.15 0.35
N LEU A 254 19.47 -0.33 -0.69
CA LEU A 254 19.18 1.11 -0.61
C LEU A 254 17.71 1.39 -0.34
N VAL A 255 16.79 0.64 -0.97
CA VAL A 255 15.35 0.79 -0.70
C VAL A 255 15.02 0.40 0.75
N ALA A 256 15.59 -0.69 1.25
CA ALA A 256 15.46 -1.09 2.65
C ALA A 256 16.03 -0.03 3.60
N LEU A 257 17.18 0.56 3.26
CA LEU A 257 17.79 1.63 4.06
C LEU A 257 16.92 2.89 4.08
N ILE A 258 16.43 3.37 2.95
CA ILE A 258 15.59 4.58 2.87
C ILE A 258 14.31 4.39 3.68
N THR A 259 13.64 3.24 3.53
CA THR A 259 12.42 2.94 4.29
C THR A 259 12.69 2.78 5.79
N ALA A 260 13.85 2.24 6.18
CA ALA A 260 14.25 2.14 7.58
C ALA A 260 14.57 3.51 8.20
N VAL A 261 15.29 4.38 7.48
CA VAL A 261 15.58 5.75 7.92
C VAL A 261 14.27 6.53 8.12
N LEU A 262 13.30 6.35 7.21
CA LEU A 262 11.97 6.95 7.34
C LEU A 262 11.23 6.44 8.59
N LEU A 263 11.26 5.13 8.84
CA LEU A 263 10.68 4.54 10.05
C LEU A 263 11.32 5.10 11.33
N VAL A 264 12.65 5.20 11.38
CA VAL A 264 13.37 5.73 12.53
C VAL A 264 13.03 7.21 12.76
N TYR A 265 13.04 8.01 11.70
CA TYR A 265 12.64 9.41 11.75
C TYR A 265 11.24 9.56 12.32
N GLU A 266 10.26 8.85 11.75
CA GLU A 266 8.88 8.92 12.21
C GLU A 266 8.77 8.43 13.67
N SER A 267 9.43 7.33 14.05
CA SER A 267 9.42 6.82 15.42
C SER A 267 9.89 7.85 16.45
N ILE A 268 11.00 8.55 16.16
CA ILE A 268 11.55 9.59 17.05
C ILE A 268 10.58 10.75 17.18
N VAL A 269 10.08 11.25 16.06
CA VAL A 269 9.24 12.44 16.01
C VAL A 269 7.82 12.17 16.55
N SER A 270 7.38 10.92 16.51
CA SER A 270 6.11 10.44 17.11
C SER A 270 6.15 10.32 18.62
N THR A 271 7.33 10.43 19.24
CA THR A 271 7.45 10.27 20.70
C THR A 271 6.85 11.49 21.40
N PRO A 272 5.83 11.31 22.27
CA PRO A 272 5.23 12.42 22.99
C PRO A 272 6.25 13.02 23.96
N GLN A 273 6.36 14.34 23.95
CA GLN A 273 7.17 15.06 24.93
C GLN A 273 6.39 15.17 26.23
N LYS A 274 7.11 15.08 27.37
CA LYS A 274 6.51 15.41 28.66
C LYS A 274 6.12 16.89 28.62
N VAL A 275 4.82 17.16 28.57
CA VAL A 275 4.29 18.51 28.74
C VAL A 275 4.79 18.99 30.10
N LYS A 276 5.63 20.04 30.12
CA LYS A 276 5.94 20.74 31.37
C LYS A 276 4.60 21.26 31.87
N GLU A 277 4.05 20.64 32.91
CA GLU A 277 2.95 21.23 33.69
C GLU A 277 3.39 22.64 34.07
N SER A 278 2.83 23.65 33.40
CA SER A 278 3.09 25.02 33.76
C SER A 278 2.44 25.23 35.13
N ARG A 279 3.28 25.50 36.13
CA ARG A 279 2.89 25.89 37.48
C ARG A 279 2.00 27.14 37.47
N TYR A 280 0.70 26.98 37.26
CA TYR A 280 -0.30 28.00 37.55
C TYR A 280 -1.55 27.36 38.17
N ALA A 281 -1.32 26.57 39.22
CA ALA A 281 -2.38 26.08 40.10
C ALA A 281 -1.97 26.22 41.57
N VAL A 282 -1.34 27.33 41.95
CA VAL A 282 -1.33 27.85 43.32
C VAL A 282 -1.10 29.35 43.23
N GLU A 283 -2.14 30.14 43.44
CA GLU A 283 -2.16 31.22 44.44
C GLU A 283 -3.54 31.92 44.43
N ILE A 284 -4.28 31.62 45.51
CA ILE A 284 -5.37 32.35 46.18
C ILE A 284 -6.71 32.50 45.44
#